data_AF-A0A929B445-F1
#
_entry.id   AF-A0A929B445-F1
#
_cell.length_a   1.000
_cell.length_b   1.000
_cell.length_c   1.000
_cell.angle_alpha   90.00
_cell.angle_beta   90.00
_cell.angle_gamma   90.00
#
_symmetry.space_group_name_H-M   'P 1'
#
loop_
_entity.id
_entity.type
_entity.pdbx_description
1 polymer ?
#
loop_
_entity_poly.entity_id
_entity_poly.type
_entity_poly.pdbx_seq_one_letter_code
_entity_poly.pdbx_strand_id
1 'polypeptide(L)'
;MLRLLQGTIRVEGVDREDFTSNEHPVDKIRDVQVYLETGQPEQTIAIAPVKWGGECRVEVHMNVRALGDGSVKVSGTTILFEGASEETGEEEDRATIDFSVPRTTRNVPPRHHHISMRNRTLIGAEDSAEVFFTLSNTIVEE
;
A
#
# COMPACT_ATOMS: atom_id res chain seq x y z
N MET A 1 -4.69 24.40 8.87
CA MET A 1 -3.27 24.08 9.20
C MET A 1 -2.83 22.99 8.26
N LEU A 2 -1.89 23.34 7.39
CA LEU A 2 -1.41 22.47 6.32
C LEU A 2 -0.54 21.35 6.88
N ARG A 3 -0.78 20.13 6.39
CA ARG A 3 -0.03 18.93 6.74
C ARG A 3 0.60 18.34 5.50
N LEU A 4 1.79 17.79 5.66
CA LEU A 4 2.46 16.97 4.66
C LEU A 4 2.43 15.52 5.13
N LEU A 5 1.63 14.69 4.45
CA LEU A 5 1.73 13.24 4.54
C LEU A 5 2.75 12.78 3.50
N GLN A 6 3.80 12.08 3.93
CA GLN A 6 4.83 11.57 3.03
C GLN A 6 5.38 10.22 3.50
N GLY A 7 5.95 9.44 2.59
CA GLY A 7 6.57 8.17 2.93
C GLY A 7 6.61 7.20 1.77
N THR A 8 6.63 5.91 2.07
CA THR A 8 6.78 4.85 1.06
C THR A 8 5.79 3.72 1.29
N ILE A 9 5.35 3.11 0.21
CA ILE A 9 4.65 1.83 0.18
C ILE A 9 5.58 0.83 -0.50
N ARG A 10 5.87 -0.28 0.18
CA ARG A 10 6.73 -1.35 -0.35
C ARG A 10 5.94 -2.64 -0.46
N VAL A 11 6.01 -3.31 -1.59
CA VAL A 11 5.37 -4.62 -1.81
C VAL A 11 6.44 -5.69 -1.99
N GLU A 12 6.49 -6.68 -1.11
CA GLU A 12 7.30 -7.86 -1.32
C GLU A 12 6.40 -8.98 -1.83
N GLY A 13 6.53 -9.34 -3.10
CA GLY A 13 5.79 -10.43 -3.75
C GLY A 13 6.64 -11.69 -3.86
N VAL A 14 5.98 -12.84 -3.84
CA VAL A 14 6.55 -14.13 -4.20
C VAL A 14 5.57 -14.78 -5.15
N ASP A 15 6.01 -14.99 -6.38
CA ASP A 15 5.42 -15.94 -7.32
C ASP A 15 6.18 -17.26 -7.15
N ARG A 16 5.46 -18.35 -6.90
CA ARG A 16 6.06 -19.63 -6.58
C ARG A 16 6.01 -20.59 -7.76
N GLU A 17 7.22 -20.87 -8.22
CA GLU A 17 7.49 -21.74 -9.34
C GLU A 17 7.74 -23.19 -8.92
N ASP A 18 7.01 -24.14 -9.52
CA ASP A 18 7.17 -25.58 -9.25
C ASP A 18 8.49 -26.15 -9.78
N PHE A 19 8.99 -25.60 -10.89
CA PHE A 19 10.12 -26.14 -11.63
C PHE A 19 11.28 -25.15 -11.82
N THR A 20 11.04 -23.87 -11.57
CA THR A 20 12.03 -22.81 -11.69
C THR A 20 12.25 -22.09 -10.35
N SER A 21 12.93 -20.95 -10.36
CA SER A 21 13.14 -20.17 -9.13
C SER A 21 11.98 -19.21 -8.95
N ASN A 22 11.50 -19.06 -7.71
CA ASN A 22 10.47 -18.09 -7.37
C ASN A 22 10.82 -16.69 -7.90
N GLU A 23 9.80 -16.01 -8.42
CA GLU A 23 9.95 -14.67 -8.96
C GLU A 23 9.50 -13.61 -7.95
N HIS A 24 10.12 -12.43 -8.05
CA HIS A 24 9.96 -11.33 -7.09
C HIS A 24 9.92 -9.98 -7.81
N PRO A 25 9.23 -8.97 -7.24
CA PRO A 25 9.18 -7.65 -7.83
C PRO A 25 10.54 -6.96 -7.77
N VAL A 26 10.98 -6.45 -8.92
CA VAL A 26 12.22 -5.64 -9.04
C VAL A 26 11.96 -4.19 -8.64
N ASP A 27 10.84 -3.62 -9.10
CA ASP A 27 10.40 -2.27 -8.75
C ASP A 27 9.21 -2.33 -7.77
N LYS A 28 9.54 -2.27 -6.48
CA LYS A 28 8.63 -2.57 -5.38
C LYS A 28 8.29 -1.43 -4.44
N ILE A 29 8.87 -0.25 -4.65
CA ILE A 29 8.70 0.90 -3.76
C ILE A 29 7.93 2.00 -4.49
N ARG A 30 6.93 2.56 -3.82
CA ARG A 30 6.13 3.69 -4.31
C ARG A 30 6.21 4.81 -3.29
N ASP A 31 6.71 5.96 -3.70
CA ASP A 31 6.76 7.14 -2.87
C ASP A 31 5.37 7.80 -2.79
N VAL A 32 5.03 8.30 -1.60
CA VAL A 32 3.80 9.02 -1.32
C VAL A 32 4.18 10.40 -0.83
N GLN A 33 3.56 11.43 -1.39
CA GLN A 33 3.67 12.80 -0.89
C GLN A 33 2.40 13.57 -1.22
N VAL A 34 1.72 14.11 -0.20
CA VAL A 34 0.48 14.87 -0.38
C VAL A 34 0.30 15.91 0.71
N TYR A 35 -0.21 17.08 0.31
CA TYR A 35 -0.57 18.16 1.21
C TYR A 35 -2.05 18.09 1.56
N LEU A 36 -2.34 18.13 2.87
CA LEU A 36 -3.69 17.95 3.40
C LEU A 36 -4.02 19.09 4.36
N GLU A 37 -5.24 19.62 4.26
CA GLU A 37 -5.76 20.56 5.25
C GLU A 37 -7.03 20.02 5.92
N THR A 38 -7.14 20.25 7.23
CA THR A 38 -8.32 19.87 8.01
C THR A 38 -9.57 20.54 7.44
N GLY A 39 -10.63 19.74 7.21
CA GLY A 39 -11.88 20.22 6.64
C GLY A 39 -11.97 20.05 5.12
N GLN A 40 -10.87 19.73 4.43
CA GLN A 40 -10.92 19.31 3.04
C GLN A 40 -11.52 17.89 2.90
N PRO A 41 -12.13 17.58 1.74
CA PRO A 41 -12.51 16.22 1.39
C PRO A 41 -11.33 15.25 1.41
N GLU A 42 -11.65 13.96 1.40
CA GLU A 42 -10.64 12.92 1.23
C GLU A 42 -9.97 13.03 -0.15
N GLN A 43 -8.66 12.82 -0.21
CA GLN A 43 -7.89 12.81 -1.45
C GLN A 43 -7.48 11.38 -1.80
N THR A 44 -7.71 10.98 -3.04
CA THR A 44 -7.24 9.70 -3.58
C THR A 44 -5.80 9.82 -4.03
N ILE A 45 -4.95 8.88 -3.62
CA ILE A 45 -3.56 8.77 -4.06
C ILE A 45 -3.45 7.69 -5.12
N ALA A 46 -3.04 8.08 -6.31
CA ALA A 46 -2.72 7.14 -7.38
C ALA A 46 -1.38 6.47 -7.07
N ILE A 47 -1.39 5.16 -6.87
CA ILE A 47 -0.20 4.34 -6.64
C ILE A 47 -0.07 3.39 -7.83
N ALA A 48 1.05 3.44 -8.52
CA ALA A 48 1.30 2.52 -9.63
C ALA A 48 1.36 1.08 -9.10
N PRO A 49 0.74 0.10 -9.79
CA PRO A 49 0.79 -1.30 -9.38
C PRO A 49 2.22 -1.81 -9.23
N VAL A 50 2.42 -2.79 -8.35
CA VAL A 50 3.67 -3.57 -8.26
C VAL A 50 3.44 -4.90 -8.92
N LYS A 51 4.37 -5.31 -9.79
CA LYS A 51 4.22 -6.39 -10.76
C LYS A 51 5.44 -7.31 -10.73
N TRP A 52 5.23 -8.61 -10.88
CA TRP A 52 6.28 -9.65 -10.94
C TRP A 52 5.73 -10.94 -11.55
N GLY A 53 6.57 -11.93 -11.86
CA GLY A 53 6.10 -13.21 -12.39
C GLY A 53 5.73 -13.17 -13.88
N GLY A 54 5.45 -11.98 -14.41
CA GLY A 54 4.67 -11.84 -15.64
C GLY A 54 3.17 -12.11 -15.45
N GLU A 55 2.75 -12.63 -14.28
CA GLU A 55 1.37 -12.95 -13.93
C GLU A 55 0.83 -12.29 -12.66
N CYS A 56 1.71 -11.89 -11.74
CA CYS A 56 1.32 -11.39 -10.44
C CYS A 56 1.33 -9.86 -10.37
N ARG A 57 0.30 -9.26 -9.76
CA ARG A 57 0.36 -7.85 -9.37
C ARG A 57 -0.36 -7.54 -8.06
N VAL A 58 0.09 -6.48 -7.41
CA VAL A 58 -0.62 -5.84 -6.30
C VAL A 58 -1.00 -4.42 -6.67
N GLU A 59 -2.26 -4.09 -6.39
CA GLU A 59 -2.79 -2.74 -6.47
C GLU A 59 -3.10 -2.21 -5.08
N VAL A 60 -2.65 -0.99 -4.80
CA VAL A 60 -2.95 -0.27 -3.57
C VAL A 60 -3.80 0.95 -3.92
N HIS A 61 -5.07 0.92 -3.54
CA HIS A 61 -6.00 2.02 -3.69
C HIS A 61 -6.12 2.73 -2.35
N MET A 62 -5.56 3.94 -2.23
CA MET A 62 -5.46 4.65 -0.96
C MET A 62 -6.12 6.01 -1.03
N ASN A 63 -6.89 6.33 0.00
CA ASN A 63 -7.47 7.63 0.24
C ASN A 63 -6.98 8.19 1.58
N VAL A 64 -6.83 9.51 1.66
CA VAL A 64 -6.27 10.17 2.84
C VAL A 64 -7.01 11.45 3.21
N ARG A 65 -7.11 11.74 4.52
CA ARG A 65 -7.75 12.95 5.03
C ARG A 65 -7.15 13.43 6.34
N ALA A 66 -6.88 14.72 6.46
CA ALA A 66 -6.49 15.33 7.74
C ALA A 66 -7.69 15.38 8.70
N LEU A 67 -7.49 14.90 9.93
CA LEU A 67 -8.50 14.91 11.00
C LEU A 67 -8.33 16.13 11.92
N GLY A 68 -9.38 16.44 12.69
CA GLY A 68 -9.39 17.58 13.62
C GLY A 68 -8.46 17.43 14.83
N ASP A 69 -8.09 16.19 15.18
CA ASP A 69 -7.12 15.87 16.23
C ASP A 69 -5.66 16.03 15.77
N GLY A 70 -5.45 16.34 14.49
CA GLY A 70 -4.15 16.48 13.88
C GLY A 70 -3.49 15.20 13.38
N SER A 71 -4.20 14.07 13.40
CA SER A 71 -3.79 12.88 12.66
C SER A 71 -4.23 12.95 11.20
N VAL A 72 -3.72 12.03 10.37
CA VAL A 72 -4.20 11.79 9.00
C VAL A 72 -4.83 10.41 8.96
N LYS A 73 -6.09 10.32 8.56
CA LYS A 73 -6.74 9.03 8.26
C LYS A 73 -6.20 8.52 6.94
N VAL A 74 -5.86 7.24 6.90
CA VAL A 74 -5.56 6.48 5.69
C VAL A 74 -6.62 5.40 5.56
N SER A 75 -7.28 5.33 4.41
CA SER A 75 -8.33 4.36 4.11
C SER A 75 -8.12 3.79 2.71
N GLY A 76 -8.79 2.67 2.40
CA GLY A 76 -8.78 2.12 1.04
C GLY A 76 -8.69 0.61 1.00
N THR A 77 -8.07 0.08 -0.05
CA THR A 77 -7.99 -1.36 -0.30
C THR A 77 -6.65 -1.73 -0.92
N THR A 78 -6.15 -2.91 -0.57
CA THR A 78 -5.06 -3.59 -1.27
C THR A 78 -5.63 -4.84 -1.94
N ILE A 79 -5.25 -5.10 -3.19
CA ILE A 79 -5.74 -6.24 -3.97
C ILE A 79 -4.55 -6.98 -4.57
N LEU A 80 -4.51 -8.31 -4.41
CA LEU A 80 -3.57 -9.22 -5.05
C LEU A 80 -4.27 -9.86 -6.25
N PHE A 81 -3.59 -9.84 -7.39
CA PHE A 81 -4.01 -10.48 -8.62
C PHE A 81 -2.96 -11.50 -9.05
N GLU A 82 -3.43 -12.62 -9.59
CA GLU A 82 -2.64 -13.72 -10.16
C GLU A 82 -3.47 -14.31 -11.29
N GLY A 83 -2.88 -14.56 -12.45
CA GLY A 83 -3.58 -15.17 -13.58
C GLY A 83 -2.67 -15.29 -14.77
N ALA A 84 -3.19 -15.45 -15.99
CA ALA A 84 -2.31 -15.69 -17.15
C ALA A 84 -1.36 -14.52 -17.52
N SER A 85 -1.55 -13.33 -16.94
CA SER A 85 -0.63 -12.19 -17.06
C SER A 85 -0.91 -11.13 -16.00
N GLU A 86 0.05 -10.23 -15.78
CA GLU A 86 -0.09 -9.03 -14.94
C GLU A 86 -1.24 -8.07 -15.33
N GLU A 87 -1.94 -8.30 -16.44
CA GLU A 87 -3.07 -7.50 -16.92
C GLU A 87 -4.43 -8.19 -16.72
N THR A 88 -4.47 -9.44 -16.26
CA THR A 88 -5.74 -10.14 -16.01
C THR A 88 -6.43 -9.60 -14.76
N GLY A 89 -7.77 -9.69 -14.73
CA GLY A 89 -8.59 -9.24 -13.59
C GLY A 89 -8.85 -10.33 -12.54
N GLU A 90 -7.98 -11.34 -12.47
CA GLU A 90 -8.14 -12.50 -11.59
C GLU A 90 -7.70 -12.13 -10.17
N GLU A 91 -8.67 -11.70 -9.35
CA GLU A 91 -8.45 -11.29 -7.96
C GLU A 91 -8.34 -12.51 -7.03
N GLU A 92 -7.26 -12.55 -6.27
CA GLU A 92 -6.95 -13.66 -5.36
C GLU A 92 -7.13 -13.32 -3.87
N ASP A 93 -6.77 -12.10 -3.49
CA ASP A 93 -7.00 -11.60 -2.12
C ASP A 93 -7.28 -10.11 -2.12
N ARG A 94 -8.03 -9.68 -1.11
CA ARG A 94 -8.41 -8.29 -0.90
C ARG A 94 -8.40 -7.96 0.58
N ALA A 95 -7.70 -6.88 0.91
CA ALA A 95 -7.60 -6.40 2.28
C ALA A 95 -7.98 -4.92 2.39
N THR A 96 -8.77 -4.59 3.41
CA THR A 96 -9.12 -3.20 3.72
C THR A 96 -7.95 -2.49 4.38
N ILE A 97 -7.70 -1.25 3.96
CA ILE A 97 -6.80 -0.31 4.63
C ILE A 97 -7.65 0.59 5.53
N ASP A 98 -7.36 0.60 6.82
CA ASP A 98 -7.96 1.53 7.78
C ASP A 98 -6.99 1.76 8.95
N PHE A 99 -6.32 2.92 8.96
CA PHE A 99 -5.53 3.36 10.10
C PHE A 99 -5.35 4.89 10.14
N SER A 100 -4.80 5.41 11.24
CA SER A 100 -4.41 6.81 11.37
C SER A 100 -2.89 6.97 11.48
N VAL A 101 -2.38 8.05 10.90
CA VAL A 101 -0.99 8.50 10.97
C VAL A 101 -0.94 9.70 11.92
N PRO A 102 -0.50 9.52 13.18
CA PRO A 102 -0.35 10.63 14.11
C PRO A 102 0.72 11.61 13.62
N ARG A 103 0.72 12.83 14.17
CA ARG A 103 1.77 13.81 13.87
C ARG A 103 3.14 13.21 14.22
N THR A 104 4.00 13.11 13.22
CA THR A 104 5.40 12.70 13.36
C THR A 104 6.17 13.80 14.09
N THR A 105 6.85 13.40 15.16
CA THR A 105 7.71 14.26 15.98
C THR A 105 8.95 13.47 16.38
N ARG A 106 9.90 14.08 17.08
CA ARG A 106 11.07 13.36 17.61
C ARG A 106 10.69 12.14 18.47
N ASN A 107 9.56 12.19 19.18
CA ASN A 107 9.09 11.14 20.08
C ASN A 107 7.98 10.28 19.48
N VAL A 108 7.48 10.63 18.29
CA VAL A 108 6.42 9.91 17.58
C VAL A 108 6.95 9.58 16.18
N PRO A 109 7.49 8.36 15.96
CA PRO A 109 8.10 7.99 14.68
C PRO A 109 7.04 7.88 13.57
N PRO A 110 7.48 7.71 12.31
CA PRO A 110 6.59 7.36 11.20
C PRO A 110 5.72 6.15 11.54
N ARG A 111 4.47 6.15 11.06
CA ARG A 111 3.56 5.02 11.21
C ARG A 111 3.95 3.91 10.26
N HIS A 112 4.20 2.74 10.82
CA HIS A 112 4.31 1.50 10.07
C HIS A 112 2.96 0.77 10.09
N HIS A 113 2.52 0.31 8.92
CA HIS A 113 1.36 -0.57 8.78
C HIS A 113 1.70 -1.68 7.78
N HIS A 114 1.10 -2.84 7.97
CA HIS A 114 1.48 -4.05 7.26
C HIS A 114 0.24 -4.87 6.97
N ILE A 115 0.16 -5.37 5.73
CA ILE A 115 -0.90 -6.22 5.22
C ILE A 115 -0.24 -7.43 4.55
N SER A 116 -0.66 -8.64 4.94
CA SER A 116 -0.27 -9.90 4.30
C SER A 116 -1.39 -10.35 3.38
N MET A 117 -1.03 -10.78 2.18
CA MET A 117 -1.93 -11.22 1.11
C MET A 117 -1.46 -12.56 0.57
N ARG A 118 -2.41 -13.46 0.27
CA ARG A 118 -2.09 -14.81 -0.21
C ARG A 118 -3.15 -15.27 -1.19
N ASN A 119 -2.78 -16.09 -2.17
CA ASN A 119 -3.77 -16.82 -2.96
C ASN A 119 -4.65 -17.68 -2.02
N ARG A 120 -5.97 -17.47 -2.09
CA ARG A 120 -6.96 -18.24 -1.33
C ARG A 120 -7.89 -19.04 -2.23
N THR A 121 -7.85 -18.80 -3.53
CA THR A 121 -8.81 -19.37 -4.47
C THR A 121 -8.41 -20.78 -4.86
N LEU A 122 -7.11 -21.06 -5.00
CA LEU A 122 -6.59 -22.36 -5.38
C LEU A 122 -5.84 -23.04 -4.23
N ILE A 123 -6.31 -24.23 -3.80
CA ILE A 123 -5.59 -25.04 -2.82
C ILE A 123 -4.27 -25.51 -3.45
N GLY A 124 -3.15 -25.01 -2.92
CA GLY A 124 -1.80 -25.35 -3.39
C GLY A 124 -1.12 -24.24 -4.19
N ALA A 125 -1.81 -23.15 -4.52
CA ALA A 125 -1.15 -21.92 -4.94
C ALA A 125 -0.48 -21.28 -3.72
N GLU A 126 0.80 -20.94 -3.85
CA GLU A 126 1.64 -20.48 -2.75
C GLU A 126 2.11 -19.02 -2.94
N ASP A 127 1.51 -18.36 -3.92
CA ASP A 127 1.73 -16.98 -4.27
C ASP A 127 1.24 -16.05 -3.17
N SER A 128 2.06 -15.04 -2.89
CA SER A 128 1.83 -14.16 -1.76
C SER A 128 2.44 -12.79 -1.96
N ALA A 129 1.91 -11.83 -1.22
CA ALA A 129 2.47 -10.50 -1.15
C ALA A 129 2.38 -9.93 0.27
N GLU A 130 3.39 -9.16 0.63
CA GLU A 130 3.47 -8.43 1.88
C GLU A 130 3.58 -6.94 1.57
N VAL A 131 2.57 -6.16 1.98
CA VAL A 131 2.47 -4.73 1.69
C VAL A 131 2.78 -3.92 2.95
N PHE A 132 3.82 -3.10 2.87
CA PHE A 132 4.34 -2.31 3.98
C PHE A 132 4.15 -0.83 3.71
N PHE A 133 3.48 -0.14 4.63
CA PHE A 133 3.33 1.31 4.63
C PHE A 133 4.30 1.89 5.65
N THR A 134 5.05 2.92 5.26
CA THR A 134 5.84 3.74 6.18
C THR A 134 5.50 5.20 5.90
N LEU A 135 4.66 5.80 6.73
CA LEU A 135 4.09 7.13 6.49
C LEU A 135 4.38 8.09 7.65
N SER A 136 4.73 9.32 7.30
CA SER A 136 4.97 10.44 8.21
C SER A 136 3.96 11.55 7.97
N ASN A 137 3.46 12.18 9.02
CA ASN A 137 2.55 13.33 8.98
C ASN A 137 3.21 14.50 9.70
N THR A 138 3.62 15.52 8.94
CA THR A 138 4.31 16.71 9.47
C THR A 138 3.47 17.96 9.27
N ILE A 139 3.68 18.99 10.09
CA ILE A 139 3.09 20.31 9.87
C ILE A 139 3.98 21.05 8.88
N VAL A 140 3.36 21.72 7.91
CA VAL A 140 4.06 22.65 7.03
C VAL A 140 3.91 24.04 7.67
N GLU A 141 5.00 24.57 8.22
CA GLU A 141 5.06 25.95 8.72
C GLU A 141 5.30 26.88 7.51
N GLU A 142 4.59 28.01 7.45
CA GLU A 142 4.87 29.11 6.52
C GLU A 142 6.09 29.93 6.98
#